data_AF-A0A1F8B6J8-F1
#
_entry.id   AF-A0A1F8B6J8-F1
#
_cell.length_a   1.000
_cell.length_b   1.000
_cell.length_c   1.000
_cell.angle_alpha   90.00
_cell.angle_beta   90.00
_cell.angle_gamma   90.00
#
_symmetry.space_group_name_H-M   'P 1'
#
loop_
_entity.id
_entity.type
_entity.pdbx_description
1 polymer ?
#
loop_
_entity_poly.entity_id
_entity_poly.type
_entity_poly.pdbx_seq_one_letter_code
_entity_poly.pdbx_strand_id
1 'polypeptide(L)'
;MVGGTGFYIRGVVDGIPTGSIPQDKKLRKFLESKEIVQLFEILKIFDPGKAYSLKISDRKDPRRLIRAIEVAKWKLKNRGKKLEGRKMKNEDLLFMGLIAQKKFFDKRIN
;
A
#
# COMPACT_ATOMS: atom_id res chain seq x y z
N MET A 1 11.33 -18.17 4.89
CA MET A 1 10.61 -17.08 5.60
C MET A 1 9.45 -17.72 6.36
N VAL A 2 9.30 -17.44 7.65
CA VAL A 2 8.22 -18.01 8.50
C VAL A 2 7.48 -16.88 9.22
N GLY A 3 6.15 -16.96 9.35
CA GLY A 3 5.34 -15.92 10.00
C GLY A 3 3.91 -15.83 9.44
N GLY A 4 3.11 -14.91 9.98
CA GLY A 4 1.67 -14.80 9.69
C GLY A 4 1.21 -13.57 8.91
N THR A 5 2.10 -12.66 8.52
CA THR A 5 1.68 -11.39 7.91
C THR A 5 1.73 -11.44 6.39
N GLY A 6 0.59 -11.79 5.78
CA GLY A 6 0.47 -11.95 4.32
C GLY A 6 0.93 -10.74 3.49
N PHE A 7 0.82 -9.52 4.01
CA PHE A 7 1.30 -8.31 3.32
C PHE A 7 2.83 -8.27 3.14
N TYR A 8 3.60 -8.67 4.16
CA TYR A 8 5.07 -8.70 4.07
C TYR A 8 5.54 -9.80 3.13
N ILE A 9 4.92 -10.99 3.21
CA ILE A 9 5.20 -12.10 2.30
C ILE A 9 4.99 -11.66 0.85
N ARG A 10 3.85 -11.03 0.55
CA ARG A 10 3.56 -10.48 -0.77
C ARG A 10 4.57 -9.42 -1.18
N GLY A 11 4.96 -8.51 -0.27
CA GLY A 11 5.95 -7.48 -0.56
C GLY A 11 7.34 -8.02 -0.91
N VAL A 12 7.74 -9.16 -0.33
CA VAL A 12 9.00 -9.84 -0.64
C VAL A 12 8.91 -10.59 -1.97
N VAL A 13 7.80 -11.29 -2.21
CA VAL A 13 7.62 -12.16 -3.39
C VAL A 13 7.31 -11.36 -4.65
N ASP A 14 6.29 -10.50 -4.59
CA ASP A 14 5.77 -9.77 -5.75
C ASP A 14 6.40 -8.36 -5.88
N GLY A 15 7.11 -7.91 -4.86
CA GLY A 15 7.46 -6.51 -4.70
C GLY A 15 6.22 -5.65 -4.35
N ILE A 16 6.48 -4.42 -3.93
CA ILE A 16 5.41 -3.41 -3.75
C ILE A 16 5.50 -2.44 -4.92
N PRO A 17 4.46 -2.31 -5.78
CA PRO A 17 4.53 -1.48 -7.00
C PRO A 17 4.92 -0.02 -6.74
N THR A 18 4.55 0.53 -5.59
CA THR A 18 4.93 1.89 -5.19
C THR A 18 6.05 1.91 -4.16
N GLY A 19 6.61 0.76 -3.77
CA GLY A 19 7.58 0.65 -2.68
C GLY A 19 8.87 1.44 -2.91
N SER A 20 9.28 1.61 -4.17
CA SER A 20 10.45 2.41 -4.55
C SER A 20 10.22 3.91 -4.52
N ILE A 21 8.95 4.37 -4.39
CA ILE A 21 8.64 5.80 -4.32
C ILE A 21 8.94 6.29 -2.90
N PRO A 22 9.94 7.16 -2.71
CA PRO A 22 10.35 7.62 -1.39
C PRO A 22 9.26 8.45 -0.72
N GLN A 23 9.32 8.49 0.60
CA GLN A 23 8.43 9.34 1.39
C GLN A 23 8.87 10.81 1.32
N ASP A 24 7.94 11.72 1.09
CA ASP A 24 8.18 13.16 1.15
C ASP A 24 7.74 13.68 2.53
N LYS A 25 8.68 13.71 3.48
CA LYS A 25 8.40 14.11 4.88
C LYS A 25 7.82 15.53 4.99
N LYS A 26 8.23 16.45 4.10
CA LYS A 26 7.71 17.82 4.11
C LYS A 26 6.27 17.86 3.62
N LEU A 27 5.97 17.14 2.54
CA LEU A 27 4.61 16.99 2.04
C LEU A 27 3.69 16.33 3.08
N ARG A 28 4.16 15.28 3.77
CA ARG A 28 3.37 14.62 4.82
C ARG A 28 2.98 15.57 5.93
N LYS A 29 3.93 16.31 6.50
CA LYS A 29 3.65 17.31 7.54
C LYS A 29 2.61 18.34 7.10
N PHE A 30 2.70 18.80 5.85
CA PHE A 30 1.74 19.76 5.29
C PHE A 30 0.33 19.16 5.09
N LEU A 31 0.24 17.87 4.76
CA LEU A 31 -1.03 17.19 4.52
C LEU A 31 -1.66 16.66 5.82
N GLU A 32 -0.86 16.36 6.84
CA GLU A 32 -1.33 15.89 8.15
C GLU A 32 -2.21 16.92 8.87
N SER A 33 -2.05 18.21 8.56
CA SER A 33 -2.91 19.28 9.11
C SER A 33 -4.22 19.49 8.35
N LYS A 34 -4.53 18.67 7.33
CA LYS A 34 -5.71 18.82 6.49
C LYS A 34 -6.79 17.81 6.85
N GLU A 35 -8.03 18.23 6.66
CA GLU A 35 -9.19 17.36 6.78
C GLU A 35 -9.22 16.28 5.70
N ILE A 36 -9.81 15.12 6.01
CA ILE A 36 -9.90 13.98 5.08
C ILE A 36 -10.53 14.38 3.74
N VAL A 37 -11.57 15.22 3.77
CA VAL A 37 -12.23 15.74 2.56
C VAL A 37 -11.26 16.56 1.71
N GLN A 38 -10.47 17.43 2.35
CA GLN A 38 -9.46 18.24 1.65
C GLN A 38 -8.37 17.35 1.05
N LEU A 39 -7.93 16.31 1.74
CA LEU A 39 -6.97 15.33 1.21
C LEU A 39 -7.53 14.62 -0.03
N PHE A 40 -8.80 14.23 -0.01
CA PHE A 40 -9.44 13.59 -1.15
C PHE A 40 -9.53 14.53 -2.36
N GLU A 41 -9.92 15.80 -2.15
CA GLU A 41 -9.95 16.80 -3.23
C GLU A 41 -8.55 17.09 -3.79
N ILE A 42 -7.53 17.17 -2.93
CA ILE A 42 -6.13 17.31 -3.37
C ILE A 42 -5.73 16.10 -4.23
N LEU A 43 -6.05 14.87 -3.81
CA LEU A 43 -5.76 13.68 -4.60
C LEU A 43 -6.45 13.72 -5.95
N LYS A 44 -7.71 14.17 -6.01
CA LYS A 44 -8.48 14.29 -7.25
C LYS A 44 -7.87 15.27 -8.24
N ILE A 45 -7.24 16.34 -7.76
CA ILE A 45 -6.48 17.29 -8.60
C ILE A 45 -5.23 16.62 -9.19
N PHE A 46 -4.48 15.85 -8.40
CA PHE A 46 -3.23 15.24 -8.86
C PHE A 46 -3.43 13.98 -9.71
N ASP A 47 -4.41 13.14 -9.36
CA ASP A 47 -4.69 11.86 -10.02
C ASP A 47 -6.17 11.49 -9.81
N PRO A 48 -7.09 12.01 -10.65
CA PRO A 48 -8.52 11.74 -10.51
C PRO A 48 -8.84 10.25 -10.69
N GLY A 49 -8.13 9.56 -11.59
CA GLY A 49 -8.28 8.12 -11.79
C GLY A 49 -7.98 7.34 -10.51
N LYS A 50 -6.89 7.69 -9.82
CA LYS A 50 -6.58 7.08 -8.52
C LYS A 50 -7.63 7.42 -7.48
N ALA A 51 -8.07 8.68 -7.37
CA ALA A 51 -9.07 9.12 -6.39
C ALA A 51 -10.36 8.29 -6.50
N TYR A 52 -10.88 8.12 -7.72
CA TYR A 52 -12.10 7.35 -7.95
C TYR A 52 -11.93 5.84 -7.78
N SER A 53 -10.72 5.30 -8.01
CA SER A 53 -10.42 3.87 -7.78
C SER A 53 -10.32 3.45 -6.30
N LEU A 54 -10.22 4.41 -5.36
CA LEU A 54 -10.07 4.10 -3.94
C LEU A 54 -11.35 3.49 -3.36
N LYS A 55 -11.19 2.44 -2.54
CA LYS A 55 -12.28 1.87 -1.75
C LYS A 55 -12.74 2.85 -0.67
N ILE A 56 -13.96 2.67 -0.17
CA ILE A 56 -14.54 3.52 0.89
C ILE A 56 -13.64 3.58 2.13
N SER A 57 -13.07 2.45 2.55
CA SER A 57 -12.15 2.39 3.69
C SER A 57 -10.88 3.20 3.45
N ASP A 58 -10.35 3.21 2.22
CA ASP A 58 -9.15 3.97 1.86
C ASP A 58 -9.42 5.47 1.79
N ARG A 59 -10.62 5.86 1.36
CA ARG A 59 -11.06 7.27 1.36
C ARG A 59 -11.26 7.85 2.76
N LYS A 60 -11.43 6.99 3.77
CA LYS A 60 -11.57 7.39 5.18
C LYS A 60 -10.29 7.24 5.98
N ASP A 61 -9.20 6.79 5.35
CA ASP A 61 -7.90 6.62 5.99
C ASP A 61 -6.96 7.77 5.55
N PRO A 62 -6.66 8.75 6.43
CA PRO A 62 -5.83 9.89 6.07
C PRO A 62 -4.41 9.47 5.68
N ARG A 63 -3.86 8.40 6.27
CA ARG A 63 -2.52 7.91 5.92
C ARG A 63 -2.48 7.36 4.50
N ARG A 64 -3.54 6.64 4.09
CA ARG A 64 -3.65 6.12 2.71
C ARG A 64 -3.87 7.21 1.68
N LEU A 65 -4.66 8.24 2.01
CA LEU A 65 -4.84 9.41 1.14
C LEU A 65 -3.54 10.19 0.95
N ILE A 66 -2.82 10.47 2.04
CA ILE A 66 -1.52 11.15 1.99
C ILE A 66 -0.53 10.37 1.12
N ARG A 67 -0.47 9.04 1.29
CA ARG A 67 0.38 8.19 0.45
C ARG A 67 -0.05 8.22 -1.01
N ALA A 68 -1.35 8.23 -1.32
CA ALA A 68 -1.83 8.33 -2.70
C ALA A 68 -1.43 9.67 -3.34
N ILE A 69 -1.55 10.79 -2.61
CA ILE A 69 -1.12 12.12 -3.08
C ILE A 69 0.40 12.13 -3.32
N GLU A 70 1.18 11.58 -2.39
CA GLU A 70 2.65 11.46 -2.50
C GLU A 70 3.05 10.68 -3.76
N VAL A 71 2.40 9.54 -4.02
CA VAL A 71 2.62 8.73 -5.22
C VAL A 71 2.23 9.49 -6.50
N ALA A 72 1.06 10.14 -6.51
CA ALA A 72 0.57 10.89 -7.66
C ALA A 72 1.52 12.04 -8.02
N LYS A 73 1.93 12.84 -7.03
CA LYS A 73 2.90 13.93 -7.20
C LYS A 73 4.25 13.42 -7.71
N TRP A 74 4.74 12.31 -7.18
CA TRP A 74 6.00 11.72 -7.65
C TRP A 74 5.92 11.25 -9.11
N LYS A 75 4.82 10.59 -9.51
CA LYS A 75 4.60 10.14 -10.89
C LYS A 75 4.54 11.30 -11.87
N LEU A 76 3.90 12.41 -11.50
CA LEU A 76 3.86 13.63 -12.32
C LEU A 76 5.26 14.21 -12.55
N LYS A 77 6.13 14.18 -11.54
CA LYS A 77 7.53 14.64 -11.65
C LYS A 77 8.43 13.65 -12.42
N ASN A 78 8.10 12.36 -12.39
CA ASN A 78 8.93 11.28 -12.94
C ASN A 78 8.22 10.55 -14.10
N ARG A 79 7.53 11.30 -14.98
CA ARG A 79 6.84 10.71 -16.14
C ARG A 79 7.79 9.83 -16.94
N GLY A 80 7.33 8.64 -17.32
CA GLY A 80 8.09 7.67 -18.11
C GLY A 80 8.99 6.72 -17.30
N LYS A 81 9.19 6.93 -15.98
CA LYS A 81 9.87 5.91 -15.15
C LYS A 81 8.96 4.74 -14.88
N LYS A 82 9.38 3.53 -15.28
CA LYS A 82 8.72 2.29 -14.88
C LYS A 82 8.92 2.06 -13.38
N LEU A 83 7.81 1.80 -12.70
CA LEU A 83 7.77 1.35 -11.31
C LEU A 83 7.79 -0.17 -11.33
N GLU A 84 8.97 -0.78 -11.43
CA GLU A 84 9.10 -2.22 -11.29
C GLU A 84 9.50 -2.56 -9.86
N GLY A 85 8.63 -3.28 -9.17
CA GLY A 85 9.01 -4.01 -7.97
C GLY A 85 9.78 -5.26 -8.37
N ARG A 86 10.82 -5.62 -7.62
CA ARG A 86 11.54 -6.87 -7.86
C ARG A 86 10.59 -8.04 -7.56
N LYS A 87 10.15 -8.73 -8.60
CA LYS A 87 9.32 -9.94 -8.50
C LYS A 87 10.23 -11.17 -8.50
N MET A 88 10.08 -12.05 -7.51
CA MET A 88 10.74 -13.35 -7.50
C MET A 88 10.14 -14.25 -8.59
N LYS A 89 10.96 -15.09 -9.21
CA LYS A 89 10.45 -16.07 -10.18
C LYS A 89 9.69 -17.17 -9.43
N ASN A 90 8.59 -17.63 -10.02
CA ASN A 90 7.77 -18.68 -9.41
C ASN A 90 8.53 -20.00 -9.19
N GLU A 91 9.52 -20.28 -10.04
CA GLU A 91 10.38 -21.47 -9.97
C GLU A 91 11.23 -21.51 -8.70
N ASP A 92 11.47 -20.36 -8.06
CA ASP A 92 12.28 -20.22 -6.84
C ASP A 92 11.42 -20.23 -5.56
N LEU A 93 10.10 -20.45 -5.67
CA LEU A 93 9.15 -20.25 -4.57
C LEU A 93 8.35 -21.50 -4.23
N LEU A 94 8.44 -21.92 -2.96
CA LEU A 94 7.52 -22.90 -2.37
C LEU A 94 6.73 -22.26 -1.24
N PHE A 95 5.41 -22.19 -1.40
CA PHE A 95 4.49 -21.72 -0.35
C PHE A 95 3.90 -22.92 0.39
N MET A 96 4.09 -22.96 1.72
CA MET A 96 3.43 -23.93 2.60
C MET A 96 2.56 -23.20 3.63
N GLY A 97 1.29 -23.58 3.70
CA GLY A 97 0.31 -23.04 4.66
C GLY A 97 -0.04 -24.08 5.71
N LEU A 98 0.13 -23.73 6.98
CA LEU A 98 -0.36 -24.55 8.10
C LEU A 98 -1.75 -24.07 8.50
N ILE A 99 -2.74 -24.95 8.39
CA ILE A 99 -4.13 -24.68 8.76
C ILE A 99 -4.61 -25.67 9.82
N ALA A 100 -5.54 -25.25 10.67
CA ALA A 100 -6.22 -26.12 11.62
C ALA A 100 -7.70 -25.71 11.71
N GLN A 101 -8.56 -26.64 12.15
CA GLN A 101 -9.98 -26.32 12.35
C GLN A 101 -10.14 -25.25 13.45
N LYS A 102 -11.05 -24.29 13.24
CA LYS A 102 -11.25 -23.13 14.12
C LYS A 102 -11.39 -23.49 15.60
N LYS A 103 -12.13 -24.58 15.92
CA LYS A 103 -12.32 -25.08 17.29
C LYS A 103 -11.02 -25.40 18.05
N PHE A 104 -9.93 -25.73 17.34
CA PHE A 104 -8.63 -26.00 17.95
C PHE A 104 -7.79 -24.72 18.12
N PHE A 105 -8.00 -23.70 17.27
CA PHE A 105 -7.36 -22.39 17.39
C PHE A 105 -7.87 -21.65 18.63
N ASP A 106 -9.19 -21.59 18.80
CA ASP A 106 -9.82 -20.84 19.89
C ASP A 106 -9.41 -21.37 21.28
N LYS A 107 -9.07 -22.66 21.39
CA LYS A 107 -8.57 -23.29 22.63
C LYS A 107 -7.10 -23.00 22.97
N ARG A 108 -6.32 -22.48 22.02
CA ARG A 108 -4.88 -22.21 22.18
C ARG A 108 -4.53 -20.72 22.25
N ILE A 109 -5.48 -19.85 21.90
CA ILE A 109 -5.31 -18.39 21.91
C ILE A 109 -5.84 -17.76 23.23
N ASN A 110 -6.59 -18.52 24.02
CA ASN A 110 -7.00 -18.19 25.39
C ASN A 110 -6.13 -18.94 26.40
#